data_AF-A0A924WJK8-F1
#
_entry.id   AF-A0A924WJK8-F1
#
_cell.length_a   1.000
_cell.length_b   1.000
_cell.length_c   1.000
_cell.angle_alpha   90.00
_cell.angle_beta   90.00
_cell.angle_gamma   90.00
#
_symmetry.space_group_name_H-M   'P 1'
#
loop_
_entity.id
_entity.type
_entity.pdbx_description
1 polymer ?
#
loop_
_entity_poly.entity_id
_entity_poly.type
_entity_poly.pdbx_seq_one_letter_code
_entity_poly.pdbx_strand_id
1 'polypeptide(L)' 'MNDVTPITSRANPTFQRLRRLAQDPRERTHSHRTLLEGAHLVASWCARDLPIQTLVVDAALLASPARA' A
#
# COMPACT_ATOMS: atom_id res chain seq x y z
N MET A 1 -9.23 15.79 3.07
CA MET A 1 -10.23 15.01 2.32
C MET A 1 -9.47 13.83 1.72
N ASN A 2 -9.72 12.61 2.18
CA ASN A 2 -9.03 11.43 1.62
C ASN A 2 -9.80 11.00 0.37
N ASP A 3 -9.37 11.47 -0.81
CA ASP A 3 -9.90 10.95 -2.06
C ASP A 3 -9.44 9.50 -2.25
N VAL A 4 -10.41 8.60 -2.25
CA VAL A 4 -10.19 7.18 -2.50
C VAL A 4 -10.20 6.97 -4.01
N THR A 5 -9.02 6.72 -4.59
CA THR A 5 -8.90 6.44 -6.02
C THR A 5 -8.94 4.92 -6.26
N PRO A 6 -9.99 4.38 -6.91
CA PRO A 6 -10.08 2.96 -7.17
C PRO A 6 -9.04 2.52 -8.21
N ILE A 7 -8.41 1.37 -7.97
CA ILE A 7 -7.51 0.72 -8.91
C ILE A 7 -8.26 -0.46 -9.53
N THR A 8 -8.68 -0.31 -10.79
CA THR A 8 -9.52 -1.29 -11.49
C THR A 8 -8.80 -2.05 -12.62
N SER A 9 -7.56 -1.68 -12.93
CA SER A 9 -6.80 -2.24 -14.04
C SER A 9 -5.32 -2.41 -13.71
N ARG A 10 -4.70 -3.46 -14.28
CA ARG A 10 -3.25 -3.69 -14.20
C ARG A 10 -2.42 -2.64 -14.94
N ALA A 11 -3.03 -1.93 -15.89
CA ALA A 11 -2.37 -0.83 -16.58
C ALA A 11 -2.28 0.44 -15.71
N ASN A 12 -2.98 0.49 -14.58
CA ASN A 12 -2.95 1.65 -13.68
C ASN A 12 -1.50 1.96 -13.22
N PRO A 13 -1.01 3.20 -13.36
CA PRO A 13 0.36 3.56 -12.99
C PRO A 13 0.71 3.28 -11.52
N THR A 14 -0.22 3.50 -10.61
CA THR A 14 -0.04 3.21 -9.18
C THR A 14 0.16 1.71 -8.95
N PHE A 15 -0.68 0.87 -9.56
CA PHE A 15 -0.52 -0.59 -9.49
C PHE A 15 0.85 -1.03 -10.01
N GLN A 16 1.25 -0.53 -11.19
CA GLN A 16 2.54 -0.89 -11.78
C GLN A 16 3.72 -0.47 -10.90
N ARG A 17 3.66 0.72 -10.29
CA ARG A 17 4.69 1.20 -9.35
C ARG A 17 4.78 0.33 -8.10
N LEU A 18 3.66 0.00 -7.47
CA LEU A 18 3.64 -0.88 -6.29
C LEU A 18 4.17 -2.28 -6.62
N ARG A 19 3.78 -2.82 -7.77
CA ARG A 19 4.30 -4.11 -8.24
C ARG A 19 5.82 -4.08 -8.47
N ARG A 20 6.36 -2.99 -9.01
CA ARG A 20 7.83 -2.83 -9.14
C ARG A 20 8.51 -2.79 -7.78
N LEU A 21 7.98 -2.04 -6.81
CA LEU A 21 8.49 -2.06 -5.42
C LEU A 21 8.47 -3.47 -4.81
N ALA A 22 7.45 -4.28 -5.13
CA ALA A 22 7.35 -5.65 -4.66
C ALA A 22 8.38 -6.59 -5.32
N GLN A 23 8.75 -6.36 -6.57
CA GLN A 23 9.49 -7.33 -7.40
C GLN A 23 10.95 -6.94 -7.69
N ASP A 24 11.29 -5.64 -7.66
CA ASP A 24 12.60 -5.12 -8.05
C ASP A 24 13.37 -4.54 -6.84
N PRO A 25 14.45 -5.20 -6.38
CA PRO A 25 15.30 -4.68 -5.32
C PRO A 25 15.95 -3.32 -5.64
N ARG A 26 16.26 -3.05 -6.91
CA ARG A 26 16.86 -1.77 -7.32
C ARG A 26 15.88 -0.63 -7.14
N GLU A 27 14.61 -0.86 -7.47
CA GLU A 27 13.54 0.11 -7.25
C GLU A 27 13.41 0.46 -5.76
N ARG A 28 13.50 -0.53 -4.86
CA ARG A 28 13.45 -0.28 -3.40
C ARG A 28 14.61 0.59 -2.92
N THR A 29 15.83 0.27 -3.37
CA THR A 29 17.04 1.03 -3.01
C THR A 29 16.97 2.44 -3.56
N HIS A 30 16.65 2.61 -4.85
CA HIS A 30 16.64 3.91 -5.51
C HIS A 30 15.52 4.82 -5.00
N SER A 31 14.34 4.27 -4.73
CA SER A 31 13.19 5.06 -4.25
C SER A 31 13.16 5.25 -2.74
N HIS A 32 14.04 4.57 -1.99
CA HIS A 32 14.02 4.48 -0.53
C HIS A 32 12.63 4.09 0.03
N ARG A 33 11.93 3.20 -0.66
CA ARG A 33 10.59 2.73 -0.30
C ARG A 33 10.51 1.23 -0.38
N THR A 34 9.58 0.67 0.38
CA THR A 34 9.24 -0.76 0.32
C THR A 34 7.72 -0.93 0.28
N LEU A 35 7.27 -2.09 -0.20
CA LEU A 35 5.88 -2.51 -0.08
C LEU A 35 5.78 -3.52 1.07
N LEU A 36 4.81 -3.30 1.96
CA LEU A 36 4.44 -4.25 3.00
C LEU A 36 3.09 -4.88 2.62
N GLU A 37 3.01 -6.20 2.67
CA GLU A 37 1.78 -6.94 2.39
C GLU A 37 1.40 -7.78 3.61
N GLY A 38 0.18 -7.57 4.11
CA GLY A 38 -0.36 -8.25 5.28
C GLY A 38 -0.50 -7.35 6.51
N ALA A 39 -1.62 -7.53 7.23
CA ALA A 39 -2.01 -6.68 8.35
C ALA A 39 -0.97 -6.66 9.48
N HIS A 40 -0.30 -7.78 9.77
CA HIS A 40 0.70 -7.86 10.84
C HIS A 40 1.96 -7.03 10.56
N LEU A 41 2.39 -6.92 9.29
CA LEU A 41 3.51 -6.08 8.89
C LEU A 41 3.15 -4.59 8.99
N VAL A 42 1.95 -4.23 8.52
CA VAL A 42 1.44 -2.87 8.64
C VAL A 42 1.30 -2.46 10.11
N ALA A 43 0.74 -3.33 10.95
CA ALA A 43 0.63 -3.09 12.39
C ALA A 43 2.01 -2.88 13.04
N SER A 44 3.01 -3.70 12.68
CA SER A 44 4.38 -3.56 13.17
C SER A 44 5.06 -2.26 12.68
N TRP A 45 4.75 -1.81 11.46
CA TRP A 45 5.22 -0.53 10.93
C TRP A 45 4.60 0.66 11.65
N CYS A 46 3.27 0.63 11.87
CA CYS A 46 2.55 1.64 12.62
C CYS A 46 2.99 1.70 14.08
N ALA A 47 3.27 0.56 14.72
CA ALA A 47 3.78 0.51 16.10
C ALA A 47 5.14 1.21 16.27
N ARG A 48 5.86 1.44 15.17
CA ARG A 48 7.14 2.18 15.15
C ARG A 48 6.98 3.65 14.76
N ASP A 49 5.74 4.13 14.61
CA ASP A 49 5.40 5.49 14.21
C ASP A 49 6.10 5.95 12.92
N LEU A 50 6.28 5.00 11.98
CA LEU A 50 6.92 5.26 10.70
C LEU A 50 5.89 5.75 9.67
N PRO A 51 6.27 6.68 8.77
CA PRO A 51 5.33 7.26 7.82
C PRO A 51 4.84 6.24 6.79
N ILE A 52 3.55 6.36 6.43
CA ILE A 52 2.92 5.60 5.34
C ILE A 52 2.65 6.55 4.19
N GLN A 53 3.25 6.27 3.04
CA GLN A 53 3.08 7.10 1.84
C GLN A 53 1.83 6.74 1.03
N THR A 54 1.44 5.47 1.04
CA THR A 54 0.30 4.95 0.28
C THR A 54 -0.23 3.72 1.00
N LEU A 55 -1.53 3.69 1.28
CA LEU A 55 -2.24 2.52 1.79
C LEU A 55 -3.17 2.02 0.70
N VAL A 56 -3.05 0.74 0.35
CA VAL A 56 -3.98 0.06 -0.56
C VAL A 56 -4.72 -0.97 0.25
N VAL A 57 -6.04 -0.96 0.12
CA VAL A 57 -6.95 -1.88 0.80
C VAL A 57 -7.88 -2.48 -0.23
N ASP A 58 -8.47 -3.62 0.13
CA ASP A 58 -9.58 -4.16 -0.62
C ASP A 58 -10.78 -3.19 -0.58
N ALA A 59 -11.41 -2.97 -1.73
CA ALA A 59 -12.50 -2.01 -1.85
C ALA A 59 -13.75 -2.41 -1.04
N ALA A 60 -14.04 -3.71 -0.95
CA ALA A 60 -15.18 -4.21 -0.15
C ALA A 60 -14.89 -4.06 1.35
N LEU A 61 -13.64 -4.27 1.78
CA LEU A 61 -13.23 -4.01 3.15
C LEU A 61 -13.40 -2.52 3.52
N LEU A 62 -13.02 -1.61 2.62
CA LEU A 62 -13.15 -0.16 2.85
C LEU A 62 -14.62 0.30 2.95
N ALA A 63 -15.52 -0.34 2.20
CA ALA A 63 -16.95 -0.06 2.25
C ALA A 63 -17.63 -0.61 3.52
N SER A 64 -16.96 -1.50 4.26
CA SER A 64 -17.49 -2.11 5.47
C SER A 64 -17.17 -1.23 6.69
N PRO A 65 -18.08 -1.12 7.68
CA PRO A 65 -17.79 -0.41 8.91
C PRO A 65 -16.60 -1.06 9.64
N ALA A 66 -15.76 -0.23 10.25
CA ALA A 66 -14.67 -0.72 11.09
C ALA A 66 -15.25 -1.61 12.19
N ARG A 67 -14.80 -2.86 12.24
CA ARG A 67 -15.13 -3.78 13.34
C ARG A 67 -14.18 -3.50 14.51
N ALA A 68 -14.76 -3.24 15.67
CA ALA A 68 -14.06 -3.07 16.95
C ALA A 68 -13.63 -4.43 17.52
#